data_AF-A0AA37K5G8-F1
#
_entry.id   AF-A0AA37K5G8-F1
#
_cell.length_a   1.000
_cell.length_b   1.000
_cell.length_c   1.000
_cell.angle_alpha   90.00
_cell.angle_beta   90.00
_cell.angle_gamma   90.00
#
_symmetry.space_group_name_H-M   'P 1'
#
loop_
_entity.id
_entity.type
_entity.pdbx_description
1 polymer ?
#
loop_
_entity_poly.entity_id
_entity_poly.type
_entity_poly.pdbx_seq_one_letter_code
_entity_poly.pdbx_strand_id
1 'polypeptide(L)'
;MANYNVLTLSEPVTDFVATTSPETINVQCSLTEDAQRKRVWAVCKAGGIPAHPYDGVRVLMTGDSLVTAMISGLVNDTEYGVRLFVEGKFGYQTALEGATAAATPRASMAVTELPVGALVNLPRGNVDTNHVILHFSSDRAYLMLHAPEPGHVFGNRNIYGARSVELVGVTYYRSDACEAMISSWPAGYDAFVQSLLLLNHVFSWSYVKYPASGGGITTSSGSYESDDLAFLPSLNELGTQHSGEESGAEEGFTFDYFKSFSRAAGGEYWSRTNYVRKSSSSAIGYTFYIDGTGGVQYKAPNQQSGFRPVVSIPLTTLVYGAPNASGAYDLYK
;
A
#
# COMPACT_ATOMS: atom_id res chain seq x y z
N MET A 1 -60.19 -16.28 -32.51
CA MET A 1 -59.24 -15.88 -31.46
C MET A 1 -57.99 -15.38 -32.16
N ALA A 2 -57.65 -14.10 -32.01
CA ALA A 2 -56.42 -13.56 -32.57
C ALA A 2 -55.26 -13.99 -31.65
N ASN A 3 -54.31 -14.75 -32.19
CA ASN A 3 -53.05 -15.04 -31.52
C ASN A 3 -52.25 -13.74 -31.46
N TYR A 4 -52.06 -13.19 -30.26
CA TYR A 4 -51.13 -12.08 -30.07
C TYR A 4 -49.72 -12.60 -30.30
N ASN A 5 -49.02 -12.05 -31.29
CA ASN A 5 -47.58 -12.23 -31.42
C ASN A 5 -46.94 -11.68 -30.16
N VAL A 6 -46.35 -12.56 -29.34
CA VAL A 6 -45.37 -12.16 -28.34
C VAL A 6 -44.23 -11.51 -29.12
N LEU A 7 -44.15 -10.19 -29.08
CA LEU A 7 -42.98 -9.46 -29.53
C LEU A 7 -41.84 -9.93 -28.64
N THR A 8 -40.95 -10.77 -29.18
CA THR A 8 -39.74 -11.21 -28.48
C THR A 8 -38.94 -9.96 -28.13
N LEU A 9 -39.03 -9.54 -26.87
CA LEU A 9 -38.12 -8.57 -26.29
C LEU A 9 -36.73 -9.20 -26.26
N SER A 10 -35.70 -8.37 -26.43
CA SER A 10 -34.29 -8.79 -26.31
C SER A 10 -34.07 -9.58 -25.01
N GLU A 11 -33.21 -10.59 -25.07
CA GLU A 11 -32.87 -11.42 -23.92
C GLU A 11 -32.31 -10.60 -22.74
N PRO A 12 -32.48 -11.07 -21.49
CA PRO A 12 -32.03 -10.36 -20.31
C PRO A 12 -30.51 -10.17 -20.26
N VAL A 13 -30.10 -9.00 -19.77
CA VAL A 13 -28.70 -8.69 -19.44
C VAL A 13 -28.22 -9.62 -18.33
N THR A 14 -27.04 -10.21 -18.51
CA THR A 14 -26.35 -10.96 -17.45
C THR A 14 -25.00 -10.34 -17.13
N ASP A 15 -24.49 -10.64 -15.93
CA ASP A 15 -23.16 -10.21 -15.47
C ASP A 15 -22.93 -8.70 -15.56
N PHE A 16 -23.99 -7.91 -15.31
CA PHE A 16 -23.84 -6.47 -15.29
C PHE A 16 -22.95 -6.03 -14.13
N VAL A 17 -21.88 -5.34 -14.47
CA VAL A 17 -20.94 -4.74 -13.52
C VAL A 17 -20.79 -3.26 -13.86
N ALA A 18 -20.86 -2.42 -12.83
CA ALA A 18 -20.50 -1.02 -12.88
C ALA A 18 -19.35 -0.78 -11.90
N THR A 19 -18.21 -0.31 -12.40
CA THR A 19 -17.06 0.11 -11.58
C THR A 19 -16.83 1.60 -11.75
N THR A 20 -16.23 2.23 -10.75
CA THR A 20 -16.05 3.69 -10.71
C THR A 20 -14.58 4.07 -10.84
N SER A 21 -14.28 5.06 -11.67
CA SER A 21 -13.02 5.81 -11.66
C SER A 21 -13.34 7.29 -11.38
N PRO A 22 -12.36 8.17 -11.12
CA PRO A 22 -12.68 9.59 -10.93
C PRO A 22 -13.47 10.14 -12.11
N GLU A 23 -14.57 10.83 -11.82
CA GLU A 23 -15.47 11.47 -12.78
C GLU A 23 -16.07 10.52 -13.84
N THR A 24 -15.99 9.21 -13.59
CA THR A 24 -16.32 8.19 -14.60
C THR A 24 -16.96 6.93 -14.00
N ILE A 25 -17.79 6.27 -14.79
CA ILE A 25 -18.31 4.93 -14.50
C ILE A 25 -18.01 4.03 -15.71
N ASN A 26 -17.29 2.94 -15.46
CA ASN A 26 -17.07 1.88 -16.44
C ASN A 26 -18.14 0.83 -16.25
N VAL A 27 -18.81 0.47 -17.34
CA VAL A 27 -19.87 -0.54 -17.35
C VAL A 27 -19.51 -1.67 -18.28
N GLN A 28 -19.84 -2.88 -17.86
CA GLN A 28 -19.72 -4.07 -18.67
C GLN A 28 -20.90 -5.00 -18.44
N CYS A 29 -21.31 -5.73 -19.46
CA CYS A 29 -22.24 -6.84 -19.32
C CYS A 29 -21.99 -7.91 -20.37
N SER A 30 -22.45 -9.12 -20.06
CA SER A 30 -22.54 -10.21 -21.01
C SER A 30 -23.89 -10.13 -21.71
N LEU A 31 -23.89 -10.39 -23.02
CA LEU A 31 -25.11 -10.57 -23.78
C LEU A 31 -25.06 -11.88 -24.55
N THR A 32 -26.14 -12.65 -24.48
CA THR A 32 -26.38 -13.78 -25.37
C THR A 32 -26.54 -13.30 -26.82
N GLU A 33 -26.24 -14.16 -27.79
CA GLU A 33 -26.34 -13.81 -29.21
C GLU A 33 -27.81 -13.62 -29.60
N ASP A 34 -28.18 -12.39 -29.95
CA ASP A 34 -29.55 -12.03 -30.36
C ASP A 34 -29.52 -11.32 -31.71
N ALA A 35 -30.01 -12.00 -32.75
CA ALA A 35 -30.08 -11.49 -34.12
C ALA A 35 -31.00 -10.25 -34.26
N GLN A 36 -31.82 -9.94 -33.26
CA GLN A 36 -32.69 -8.76 -33.25
C GLN A 36 -32.12 -7.57 -32.47
N ARG A 37 -30.98 -7.75 -31.78
CA ARG A 37 -30.29 -6.68 -31.06
C ARG A 37 -29.67 -5.69 -32.03
N LYS A 38 -30.00 -4.41 -31.85
CA LYS A 38 -29.41 -3.30 -32.62
C LYS A 38 -28.30 -2.61 -31.86
N ARG A 39 -28.58 -2.21 -30.62
CA ARG A 39 -27.70 -1.36 -29.79
C ARG A 39 -27.92 -1.66 -28.31
N VAL A 40 -26.91 -1.39 -27.50
CA VAL A 40 -27.02 -1.39 -26.04
C VAL A 40 -26.57 -0.03 -25.54
N TRP A 41 -27.40 0.59 -24.71
CA TRP A 41 -27.13 1.90 -24.14
C TRP A 41 -26.95 1.79 -22.63
N ALA A 42 -25.83 2.30 -22.13
CA ALA A 42 -25.68 2.58 -20.71
C ALA A 42 -26.17 4.00 -20.45
N VAL A 43 -27.07 4.15 -19.49
CA VAL A 43 -27.60 5.46 -19.10
C VAL A 43 -27.32 5.67 -17.63
N CYS A 44 -26.84 6.86 -17.26
CA CYS A 44 -26.68 7.25 -15.87
C CYS A 44 -27.46 8.52 -15.54
N LYS A 45 -27.96 8.58 -14.30
CA LYS A 45 -28.70 9.72 -13.77
C LYS A 45 -28.33 9.96 -12.31
N ALA A 46 -28.09 11.21 -11.95
CA ALA A 46 -27.82 11.58 -10.57
C ALA A 46 -29.09 11.44 -9.72
N GLY A 47 -28.97 10.88 -8.52
CA GLY A 47 -30.06 10.82 -7.53
C GLY A 47 -31.20 9.84 -7.86
N GLY A 48 -31.00 8.91 -8.80
CA GLY A 48 -31.97 7.85 -9.07
C GLY A 48 -31.67 7.01 -10.31
N ILE A 49 -32.37 5.88 -10.44
CA ILE A 49 -32.27 4.99 -11.60
C ILE A 49 -32.97 5.62 -12.82
N PRO A 50 -32.33 5.65 -14.01
CA PRO A 50 -32.98 6.09 -15.25
C PRO A 50 -34.25 5.31 -15.58
N ALA A 51 -35.35 6.03 -15.86
CA ALA A 51 -36.62 5.41 -16.22
C ALA A 51 -36.68 4.96 -17.69
N HIS A 52 -35.98 5.67 -18.59
CA HIS A 52 -35.95 5.41 -20.04
C HIS A 52 -34.59 5.79 -20.67
N PRO A 53 -34.29 5.41 -21.93
CA PRO A 53 -32.97 5.56 -22.56
C PRO A 53 -32.45 6.99 -22.77
N TYR A 54 -33.24 7.99 -22.38
CA TYR A 54 -32.96 9.42 -22.54
C TYR A 54 -33.07 10.17 -21.21
N ASP A 55 -33.27 9.44 -20.10
CA ASP A 55 -33.41 9.97 -18.76
C ASP A 55 -32.03 10.09 -18.09
N GLY A 56 -31.16 10.91 -18.68
CA GLY A 56 -29.78 11.10 -18.20
C GLY A 56 -28.73 11.11 -19.31
N VAL A 57 -27.47 10.95 -18.92
CA VAL A 57 -26.34 10.83 -19.85
C VAL A 57 -26.33 9.40 -20.39
N ARG A 58 -26.28 9.24 -21.71
CA ARG A 58 -26.25 7.92 -22.36
C ARG A 58 -25.00 7.72 -23.19
N VAL A 59 -24.46 6.52 -23.15
CA VAL A 59 -23.30 6.09 -23.93
C VAL A 59 -23.63 4.78 -24.63
N LEU A 60 -23.24 4.68 -25.90
CA LEU A 60 -23.38 3.45 -26.67
C LEU A 60 -22.35 2.45 -26.15
N MET A 61 -22.81 1.26 -25.77
CA MET A 61 -21.92 0.16 -25.42
C MET A 61 -21.49 -0.60 -26.68
N THR A 62 -20.23 -1.01 -26.73
CA THR A 62 -19.62 -1.69 -27.87
C THR A 62 -18.98 -3.01 -27.47
N GLY A 63 -18.97 -3.98 -28.38
CA GLY A 63 -18.51 -5.35 -28.15
C GLY A 63 -19.53 -6.37 -28.67
N ASP A 64 -19.11 -7.64 -28.75
CA ASP A 64 -19.95 -8.73 -29.29
C ASP A 64 -20.66 -9.50 -28.18
N SER A 65 -19.92 -10.35 -27.45
CA SER A 65 -20.43 -11.14 -26.33
C SER A 65 -20.25 -10.45 -24.97
N LEU A 66 -19.14 -9.72 -24.81
CA LEU A 66 -18.90 -8.80 -23.70
C LEU A 66 -18.98 -7.37 -24.24
N VAL A 67 -19.94 -6.60 -23.75
CA VAL A 67 -20.19 -5.24 -24.23
C VAL A 67 -19.82 -4.26 -23.13
N THR A 68 -19.07 -3.22 -23.46
CA THR A 68 -18.54 -2.25 -22.49
C THR A 68 -18.78 -0.81 -22.90
N ALA A 69 -18.81 0.10 -21.93
CA ALA A 69 -18.75 1.54 -22.14
C ALA A 69 -18.11 2.26 -20.94
N MET A 70 -17.62 3.46 -21.19
CA MET A 70 -17.22 4.41 -20.15
C MET A 70 -18.15 5.62 -20.23
N ILE A 71 -18.76 5.97 -19.10
CA ILE A 71 -19.51 7.21 -18.93
C ILE A 71 -18.59 8.21 -18.24
N SER A 72 -18.40 9.39 -18.83
CA SER A 72 -17.46 10.41 -18.35
C SER A 72 -18.12 11.77 -18.10
N GLY A 73 -17.38 12.67 -17.44
CA GLY A 73 -17.86 14.01 -17.09
C GLY A 73 -18.83 13.99 -15.91
N LEU A 74 -18.71 13.00 -15.03
CA LEU A 74 -19.52 12.86 -13.83
C LEU A 74 -18.92 13.67 -12.69
N VAL A 75 -19.77 14.08 -11.76
CA VAL A 75 -19.34 14.79 -10.55
C VAL A 75 -18.97 13.75 -9.49
N ASN A 76 -17.76 13.83 -8.96
CA ASN A 76 -17.34 12.97 -7.86
C ASN A 76 -18.25 13.16 -6.62
N ASP A 77 -18.37 12.12 -5.82
CA ASP A 77 -19.18 12.03 -4.60
C ASP A 77 -20.69 12.22 -4.82
N THR A 78 -21.13 12.20 -6.08
CA THR A 78 -22.54 12.16 -6.46
C THR A 78 -22.96 10.72 -6.75
N GLU A 79 -24.04 10.26 -6.11
CA GLU A 79 -24.61 8.94 -6.40
C GLU A 79 -25.36 8.98 -7.74
N TYR A 80 -24.96 8.10 -8.65
CA TYR A 80 -25.62 7.88 -9.93
C TYR A 80 -26.30 6.52 -9.93
N GLY A 81 -27.56 6.51 -10.37
CA GLY A 81 -28.21 5.31 -10.86
C GLY A 81 -27.76 5.02 -12.28
N VAL A 82 -27.35 3.79 -12.54
CA VAL A 82 -26.94 3.30 -13.87
C VAL A 82 -27.93 2.24 -14.31
N ARG A 83 -28.39 2.33 -15.57
CA ARG A 83 -29.26 1.33 -16.18
C ARG A 83 -28.86 1.02 -17.60
N LEU A 84 -28.90 -0.25 -17.96
CA LEU A 84 -28.71 -0.71 -19.34
C LEU A 84 -30.05 -0.77 -20.08
N PHE A 85 -30.06 -0.32 -21.33
CA PHE A 85 -31.18 -0.41 -22.24
C PHE A 85 -30.76 -1.12 -23.52
N VAL A 86 -31.24 -2.34 -23.71
CA VAL A 86 -31.03 -3.13 -24.93
C VAL A 86 -32.10 -2.74 -25.95
N GLU A 87 -31.67 -2.20 -27.08
CA GLU A 87 -32.53 -1.83 -28.22
C GLU A 87 -32.65 -3.03 -29.16
N GLY A 88 -33.85 -3.61 -29.24
CA GLY A 88 -34.21 -4.66 -30.18
C GLY A 88 -34.93 -4.11 -31.42
N LYS A 89 -35.40 -5.02 -32.28
CA LYS A 89 -36.18 -4.68 -33.49
C LYS A 89 -37.45 -3.88 -33.18
N PHE A 90 -38.09 -4.14 -32.05
CA PHE A 90 -39.42 -3.63 -31.70
C PHE A 90 -39.45 -2.62 -30.56
N GLY A 91 -38.29 -2.22 -30.03
CA GLY A 91 -38.17 -1.26 -28.94
C GLY A 91 -37.09 -1.65 -27.94
N TYR A 92 -37.12 -1.01 -26.78
CA TYR A 92 -36.19 -1.27 -25.69
C TYR A 92 -36.71 -2.35 -24.75
N GLN A 93 -35.80 -3.15 -24.22
CA GLN A 93 -36.08 -4.00 -23.08
C GLN A 93 -36.48 -3.15 -21.86
N THR A 94 -37.49 -3.60 -21.10
CA THR A 94 -38.02 -2.88 -19.92
C THR A 94 -37.68 -3.53 -18.59
N ALA A 95 -37.01 -4.69 -18.59
CA ALA A 95 -36.59 -5.35 -17.36
C ALA A 95 -35.63 -4.46 -16.56
N LEU A 96 -35.77 -4.50 -15.23
CA LEU A 96 -34.89 -3.80 -14.28
C LEU A 96 -33.92 -4.78 -13.62
N GLU A 97 -34.37 -6.01 -13.40
CA GLU A 97 -33.58 -7.07 -12.78
C GLU A 97 -32.33 -7.38 -13.62
N GLY A 98 -31.16 -7.35 -12.97
CA GLY A 98 -29.87 -7.58 -13.61
C GLY A 98 -29.35 -6.44 -14.50
N ALA A 99 -30.10 -5.34 -14.67
CA ALA A 99 -29.76 -4.25 -15.60
C ALA A 99 -29.53 -2.90 -14.91
N THR A 100 -29.53 -2.86 -13.58
CA THR A 100 -29.39 -1.62 -12.79
C THR A 100 -28.31 -1.72 -11.72
N ALA A 101 -27.59 -0.62 -11.48
CA ALA A 101 -26.59 -0.49 -10.43
C ALA A 101 -26.62 0.93 -9.85
N ALA A 102 -26.13 1.08 -8.63
CA ALA A 102 -25.78 2.38 -8.07
C ALA A 102 -24.25 2.52 -8.09
N ALA A 103 -23.76 3.69 -8.48
CA ALA A 103 -22.34 3.97 -8.58
C ALA A 103 -22.06 5.42 -8.14
N THR A 104 -21.02 5.61 -7.34
CA THR A 104 -20.58 6.93 -6.87
C THR A 104 -19.11 7.09 -7.24
N PRO A 105 -18.79 7.74 -8.37
CA PRO A 105 -17.42 8.14 -8.69
C PRO A 105 -16.83 8.93 -7.53
N ARG A 106 -15.57 8.68 -7.17
CA ARG A 106 -14.91 9.40 -6.08
C ARG A 106 -13.66 10.08 -6.61
N ALA A 107 -13.37 11.25 -6.06
CA ALA A 107 -12.14 11.96 -6.37
C ALA A 107 -10.94 11.08 -5.96
N SER A 108 -9.93 11.05 -6.80
CA SER A 108 -8.62 10.51 -6.46
C SER A 108 -7.55 11.56 -6.68
N MET A 109 -6.40 11.33 -6.08
CA MET A 109 -5.19 12.13 -6.29
C MET A 109 -3.97 11.21 -6.26
N ALA A 110 -2.88 11.67 -6.86
CA ALA A 110 -1.62 10.94 -6.79
C ALA A 110 -1.10 10.94 -5.34
N VAL A 111 -0.37 9.91 -4.93
CA VAL A 111 0.24 9.86 -3.58
C VAL A 111 1.23 11.01 -3.37
N THR A 112 1.83 11.54 -4.44
CA THR A 112 2.65 12.77 -4.42
C THR A 112 1.86 14.03 -4.03
N GLU A 113 0.54 13.98 -4.19
CA GLU A 113 -0.47 14.91 -3.69
C GLU A 113 -0.32 15.19 -2.18
N LEU A 114 0.07 14.15 -1.46
CA LEU A 114 0.09 14.11 -0.01
C LEU A 114 1.37 14.71 0.58
N PRO A 115 1.26 15.46 1.70
CA PRO A 115 2.45 15.91 2.42
C PRO A 115 3.16 14.75 3.12
N VAL A 116 4.47 14.90 3.32
CA VAL A 116 5.22 14.07 4.27
C VAL A 116 4.55 14.12 5.64
N GLY A 117 4.36 12.95 6.27
CA GLY A 117 3.59 12.81 7.52
C GLY A 117 2.12 12.47 7.34
N ALA A 118 1.57 12.54 6.13
CA ALA A 118 0.22 12.02 5.85
C ALA A 118 0.16 10.50 6.06
N LEU A 119 -1.04 10.01 6.39
CA LEU A 119 -1.29 8.58 6.59
C LEU A 119 -1.92 7.98 5.33
N VAL A 120 -1.40 6.85 4.87
CA VAL A 120 -1.96 6.03 3.79
C VAL A 120 -2.31 4.67 4.38
N ASN A 121 -3.53 4.21 4.13
CA ASN A 121 -3.95 2.88 4.54
C ASN A 121 -3.44 1.84 3.53
N LEU A 122 -2.63 0.89 3.99
CA LEU A 122 -2.18 -0.26 3.20
C LEU A 122 -2.78 -1.53 3.83
N PRO A 123 -3.97 -1.98 3.39
CA PRO A 123 -4.67 -3.10 4.02
C PRO A 123 -3.81 -4.37 4.09
N ARG A 124 -3.80 -4.99 5.27
CA ARG A 124 -3.07 -6.23 5.56
C ARG A 124 -4.07 -7.32 5.91
N GLY A 125 -4.52 -8.06 4.89
CA GLY A 125 -5.74 -8.86 4.99
C GLY A 125 -6.94 -7.95 5.23
N ASN A 126 -7.89 -8.39 6.04
CA ASN A 126 -9.11 -7.61 6.32
C ASN A 126 -8.91 -6.51 7.39
N VAL A 127 -7.68 -6.03 7.60
CA VAL A 127 -7.35 -5.05 8.65
C VAL A 127 -6.69 -3.82 8.03
N ASP A 128 -7.30 -2.66 8.28
CA ASP A 128 -6.71 -1.37 7.92
C ASP A 128 -5.41 -1.16 8.68
N THR A 129 -4.34 -0.87 7.92
CA THR A 129 -2.99 -0.73 8.45
C THR A 129 -2.41 0.58 7.94
N ASN A 130 -2.45 1.59 8.80
CA ASN A 130 -2.02 2.95 8.46
C ASN A 130 -0.49 3.04 8.39
N HIS A 131 0.01 3.71 7.36
CA HIS A 131 1.42 3.98 7.14
C HIS A 131 1.64 5.47 6.97
N VAL A 132 2.66 6.00 7.62
CA VAL A 132 3.06 7.40 7.47
C VAL A 132 4.01 7.56 6.30
N ILE A 133 3.78 8.58 5.47
CA ILE A 133 4.70 8.97 4.41
C ILE A 133 5.96 9.57 5.03
N LEU A 134 7.09 8.92 4.77
CA LEU A 134 8.39 9.34 5.28
C LEU A 134 9.12 10.31 4.36
N HIS A 135 9.10 10.04 3.06
CA HIS A 135 9.90 10.72 2.06
C HIS A 135 9.44 10.36 0.65
N PHE A 136 9.71 11.24 -0.32
CA PHE A 136 9.54 10.98 -1.74
C PHE A 136 10.90 11.04 -2.45
N SER A 137 11.27 9.96 -3.15
CA SER A 137 12.37 9.98 -4.12
C SER A 137 11.86 10.42 -5.51
N SER A 138 12.72 10.33 -6.52
CA SER A 138 12.36 10.61 -7.93
C SER A 138 11.21 9.76 -8.47
N ASP A 139 11.01 8.56 -7.92
CA ASP A 139 10.14 7.52 -8.48
C ASP A 139 9.30 6.79 -7.42
N ARG A 140 9.50 7.08 -6.12
CA ARG A 140 8.84 6.33 -5.04
C ARG A 140 8.44 7.17 -3.85
N ALA A 141 7.36 6.75 -3.19
CA ALA A 141 7.04 7.17 -1.83
C ALA A 141 7.54 6.10 -0.86
N TYR A 142 8.24 6.50 0.20
CA TYR A 142 8.62 5.62 1.32
C TYR A 142 7.60 5.75 2.44
N LEU A 143 7.07 4.61 2.89
CA LEU A 143 6.00 4.54 3.87
C LEU A 143 6.42 3.64 5.02
N MET A 144 6.16 4.08 6.25
CA MET A 144 6.47 3.30 7.46
C MET A 144 5.20 3.07 8.24
N LEU A 145 5.05 1.88 8.82
CA LEU A 145 3.89 1.55 9.64
C LEU A 145 3.65 2.63 10.72
N HIS A 146 2.52 3.33 10.66
CA HIS A 146 2.11 4.34 11.63
C HIS A 146 1.45 3.64 12.82
N ALA A 147 1.86 4.00 14.04
CA ALA A 147 1.26 3.47 15.25
C ALA A 147 0.39 4.56 15.88
N PRO A 148 -0.94 4.42 15.87
CA PRO A 148 -1.79 5.09 16.83
C PRO A 148 -2.25 4.07 17.89
N GLU A 149 -2.05 4.44 19.15
CA GLU A 149 -2.71 3.93 20.37
C GLU A 149 -2.01 2.85 21.22
N PRO A 150 -1.88 3.10 22.55
CA PRO A 150 -1.63 2.06 23.54
C PRO A 150 -2.86 1.15 23.63
N GLY A 151 -2.90 0.13 22.78
CA GLY A 151 -4.09 -0.72 22.61
C GLY A 151 -4.07 -1.49 21.30
N HIS A 152 -3.54 -0.89 20.22
CA HIS A 152 -3.01 -1.63 19.07
C HIS A 152 -1.63 -2.19 19.39
N VAL A 153 -1.58 -2.92 20.50
CA VAL A 153 -0.74 -4.09 20.58
C VAL A 153 -1.22 -4.96 19.42
N PHE A 154 -0.45 -5.04 18.33
CA PHE A 154 -0.40 -6.32 17.66
C PHE A 154 0.05 -7.29 18.75
N GLY A 155 -0.94 -7.93 19.40
CA GLY A 155 -0.85 -8.88 20.51
C GLY A 155 -0.10 -10.15 20.13
N ASN A 156 0.81 -10.04 19.17
CA ASN A 156 1.84 -10.98 18.92
C ASN A 156 3.08 -10.49 19.68
N ARG A 157 3.37 -11.23 20.75
CA ARG A 157 4.76 -11.59 21.10
C ARG A 157 5.59 -12.10 19.89
N ASN A 158 4.97 -12.23 18.70
CA ASN A 158 5.54 -12.59 17.40
C ASN A 158 5.87 -11.41 16.47
N ILE A 159 5.81 -10.13 16.89
CA ILE A 159 6.52 -9.02 16.20
C ILE A 159 7.76 -8.59 17.01
N TYR A 160 8.21 -9.49 17.88
CA TYR A 160 9.42 -9.35 18.67
C TYR A 160 10.39 -10.42 18.22
N GLY A 161 11.43 -10.01 17.52
CA GLY A 161 12.49 -10.90 17.06
C GLY A 161 13.78 -10.54 17.77
N ALA A 162 14.45 -11.58 18.26
CA ALA A 162 15.86 -11.52 18.57
C ALA A 162 16.63 -11.32 17.26
N ARG A 163 17.51 -10.32 17.22
CA ARG A 163 18.68 -10.36 16.35
C ARG A 163 19.70 -11.32 16.96
N SER A 164 20.50 -11.98 16.17
CA SER A 164 21.77 -12.55 16.64
C SER A 164 22.88 -11.83 15.89
N VAL A 165 23.77 -11.22 16.64
CA VAL A 165 25.08 -10.79 16.15
C VAL A 165 26.03 -11.77 16.80
N GLU A 166 26.25 -12.92 16.17
CA GLU A 166 27.21 -13.88 16.69
C GLU A 166 28.62 -13.34 16.46
N LEU A 167 29.38 -13.23 17.55
CA LEU A 167 30.73 -12.70 17.56
C LEU A 167 31.68 -13.84 17.89
N VAL A 168 31.94 -14.69 16.89
CA VAL A 168 32.99 -15.71 16.96
C VAL A 168 34.02 -15.39 15.88
N GLY A 169 35.15 -14.82 16.29
CA GLY A 169 36.38 -14.88 15.52
C GLY A 169 36.37 -14.37 14.07
N VAL A 170 35.64 -13.30 13.73
CA VAL A 170 35.75 -12.45 12.50
C VAL A 170 34.59 -12.50 11.47
N THR A 171 33.41 -13.08 11.75
CA THR A 171 32.30 -13.02 10.77
C THR A 171 30.99 -12.51 11.38
N TYR A 172 30.42 -11.47 10.76
CA TYR A 172 29.08 -10.97 11.06
C TYR A 172 28.04 -11.89 10.44
N TYR A 173 27.29 -12.62 11.25
CA TYR A 173 26.09 -13.31 10.77
C TYR A 173 24.87 -12.44 11.08
N ARG A 174 24.18 -12.06 10.01
CA ARG A 174 22.85 -11.47 10.01
C ARG A 174 21.88 -12.58 10.45
N SER A 175 21.09 -12.36 11.49
CA SER A 175 20.18 -13.41 11.96
C SER A 175 18.98 -13.61 11.06
N ASP A 176 18.72 -14.87 10.78
CA ASP A 176 17.56 -15.45 10.10
C ASP A 176 16.19 -14.93 10.58
N ALA A 177 15.94 -14.73 11.88
CA ALA A 177 14.60 -14.40 12.37
C ALA A 177 14.10 -13.01 11.95
N CYS A 178 14.92 -11.96 12.11
CA CYS A 178 14.54 -10.60 11.69
C CYS A 178 14.46 -10.48 10.16
N GLU A 179 15.37 -11.11 9.45
CA GLU A 179 15.40 -11.10 7.98
C GLU A 179 14.25 -11.92 7.39
N ALA A 180 13.90 -13.06 7.99
CA ALA A 180 12.70 -13.83 7.66
C ALA A 180 11.41 -13.04 7.93
N MET A 181 11.37 -12.28 9.02
CA MET A 181 10.22 -11.43 9.34
C MET A 181 10.06 -10.26 8.36
N ILE A 182 11.15 -9.59 8.01
CA ILE A 182 11.14 -8.50 7.02
C ILE A 182 10.80 -9.03 5.63
N SER A 183 11.39 -10.15 5.22
CA SER A 183 11.14 -10.76 3.90
C SER A 183 9.73 -11.35 3.76
N SER A 184 9.13 -11.82 4.86
CA SER A 184 7.72 -12.26 4.89
C SER A 184 6.72 -11.12 5.13
N TRP A 185 7.18 -9.92 5.49
CA TRP A 185 6.31 -8.77 5.74
C TRP A 185 5.38 -8.45 4.57
N PRO A 186 5.84 -8.39 3.31
CA PRO A 186 5.01 -8.08 2.15
C PRO A 186 3.83 -9.05 1.97
N ALA A 187 4.03 -10.33 2.30
CA ALA A 187 3.04 -11.38 2.08
C ALA A 187 1.76 -11.22 2.93
N GLY A 188 1.81 -10.39 3.97
CA GLY A 188 0.61 -10.09 4.76
C GLY A 188 -0.32 -9.08 4.10
N TYR A 189 0.15 -8.27 3.15
CA TYR A 189 -0.68 -7.27 2.50
C TYR A 189 -1.70 -7.89 1.55
N ASP A 190 -2.76 -7.16 1.24
CA ASP A 190 -3.68 -7.58 0.18
C ASP A 190 -2.98 -7.65 -1.19
N ALA A 191 -3.48 -8.50 -2.09
CA ALA A 191 -2.87 -8.73 -3.41
C ALA A 191 -2.64 -7.44 -4.22
N PHE A 192 -3.58 -6.49 -4.12
CA PHE A 192 -3.42 -5.18 -4.76
C PHE A 192 -2.23 -4.40 -4.19
N VAL A 193 -2.10 -4.33 -2.86
CA VAL A 193 -0.97 -3.66 -2.21
C VAL A 193 0.34 -4.36 -2.57
N GLN A 194 0.39 -5.70 -2.52
CA GLN A 194 1.57 -6.46 -2.92
C GLN A 194 2.02 -6.12 -4.34
N SER A 195 1.07 -5.93 -5.28
CA SER A 195 1.39 -5.54 -6.66
C SER A 195 1.96 -4.13 -6.80
N LEU A 196 1.75 -3.27 -5.81
CA LEU A 196 2.29 -1.91 -5.77
C LEU A 196 3.66 -1.83 -5.08
N LEU A 197 4.08 -2.83 -4.32
CA LEU A 197 5.34 -2.76 -3.58
C LEU A 197 6.54 -2.81 -4.53
N LEU A 198 7.51 -1.95 -4.29
CA LEU A 198 8.76 -1.88 -5.06
C LEU A 198 9.94 -2.45 -4.25
N LEU A 199 10.87 -3.11 -4.94
CA LEU A 199 12.13 -3.60 -4.36
C LEU A 199 12.96 -2.44 -3.84
N ASN A 200 13.34 -2.40 -2.57
CA ASN A 200 13.99 -1.22 -1.99
C ASN A 200 15.45 -1.12 -2.43
N HIS A 201 15.76 -0.05 -3.19
CA HIS A 201 16.96 -0.01 -4.02
C HIS A 201 18.27 0.37 -3.32
N VAL A 202 18.29 0.86 -2.08
CA VAL A 202 19.56 1.31 -1.50
C VAL A 202 19.66 1.04 0.00
N PHE A 203 20.48 0.05 0.35
CA PHE A 203 21.02 -0.10 1.70
C PHE A 203 22.53 0.12 1.63
N SER A 204 23.01 1.22 2.22
CA SER A 204 24.40 1.23 2.67
C SER A 204 24.47 0.54 4.03
N TRP A 205 25.41 -0.39 4.16
CA TRP A 205 25.79 -0.98 5.43
C TRP A 205 27.23 -0.61 5.73
N SER A 206 27.52 -0.62 7.02
CA SER A 206 28.87 -0.46 7.52
C SER A 206 29.06 -1.42 8.69
N TYR A 207 30.15 -2.18 8.64
CA TYR A 207 30.55 -3.02 9.77
C TYR A 207 31.96 -2.66 10.21
N VAL A 208 32.18 -2.80 11.51
CA VAL A 208 33.46 -2.50 12.16
C VAL A 208 34.16 -3.82 12.47
N LYS A 209 35.27 -4.13 11.80
CA LYS A 209 36.06 -5.34 12.08
C LYS A 209 37.05 -5.06 13.20
N TYR A 210 36.93 -5.81 14.30
CA TYR A 210 37.93 -5.85 15.37
C TYR A 210 38.83 -7.07 15.18
N PRO A 211 40.16 -6.89 15.03
CA PRO A 211 41.09 -8.01 15.04
C PRO A 211 41.25 -8.59 16.45
N ALA A 212 41.49 -9.90 16.53
CA ALA A 212 41.56 -10.65 17.79
C ALA A 212 42.72 -10.24 18.73
N SER A 213 43.71 -9.50 18.25
CA SER A 213 44.86 -9.07 19.05
C SER A 213 45.62 -7.92 18.38
N GLY A 214 45.68 -6.76 19.04
CA GLY A 214 46.64 -5.67 18.76
C GLY A 214 46.53 -4.93 17.42
N GLY A 215 45.61 -5.30 16.51
CA GLY A 215 45.43 -4.61 15.23
C GLY A 215 44.49 -3.40 15.30
N GLY A 216 44.68 -2.45 14.37
CA GLY A 216 43.80 -1.29 14.20
C GLY A 216 42.37 -1.69 13.79
N ILE A 217 41.40 -0.85 14.16
CA ILE A 217 39.99 -0.99 13.75
C ILE A 217 39.92 -0.87 12.23
N THR A 218 39.27 -1.81 11.56
CA THR A 218 38.99 -1.69 10.12
C THR A 218 37.49 -1.51 9.91
N THR A 219 37.07 -0.32 9.48
CA THR A 219 35.70 -0.06 9.03
C THR A 219 35.57 -0.51 7.58
N SER A 220 34.64 -1.41 7.30
CA SER A 220 34.23 -1.74 5.94
C SER A 220 32.81 -1.22 5.73
N SER A 221 32.63 -0.41 4.70
CA SER A 221 31.33 0.09 4.27
C SER A 221 31.07 -0.36 2.84
N GLY A 222 29.82 -0.68 2.54
CA GLY A 222 29.39 -1.06 1.21
C GLY A 222 27.94 -0.65 0.97
N SER A 223 27.56 -0.52 -0.30
CA SER A 223 26.17 -0.42 -0.71
C SER A 223 25.79 -1.72 -1.42
N TYR A 224 24.60 -2.23 -1.18
CA TYR A 224 23.99 -3.24 -2.04
C TYR A 224 22.53 -2.85 -2.32
N GLU A 225 22.08 -3.24 -3.50
CA GLU A 225 20.66 -3.22 -3.85
C GLU A 225 20.02 -4.42 -3.17
N SER A 226 18.97 -4.21 -2.37
CA SER A 226 18.24 -5.33 -1.79
C SER A 226 17.06 -5.70 -2.66
N ASP A 227 16.83 -7.00 -2.82
CA ASP A 227 15.60 -7.54 -3.39
C ASP A 227 14.45 -7.54 -2.35
N ASP A 228 14.64 -6.88 -1.20
CA ASP A 228 13.61 -6.79 -0.17
C ASP A 228 12.56 -5.72 -0.50
N LEU A 229 11.30 -6.11 -0.50
CA LEU A 229 10.14 -5.21 -0.61
C LEU A 229 9.86 -4.41 0.67
N ALA A 230 10.50 -4.76 1.80
CA ALA A 230 10.39 -4.07 3.08
C ALA A 230 11.75 -4.01 3.79
N PHE A 231 11.97 -3.04 4.68
CA PHE A 231 13.22 -2.94 5.44
C PHE A 231 13.10 -2.20 6.77
N LEU A 232 14.05 -2.39 7.68
CA LEU A 232 14.14 -1.56 8.89
C LEU A 232 14.98 -0.30 8.63
N PRO A 233 14.54 0.87 9.11
CA PRO A 233 15.27 2.10 8.91
C PRO A 233 16.58 2.11 9.72
N SER A 234 17.63 2.71 9.17
CA SER A 234 18.89 2.96 9.88
C SER A 234 18.71 4.09 10.90
N LEU A 235 19.69 4.25 11.81
CA LEU A 235 19.72 5.42 12.68
C LEU A 235 19.77 6.74 11.88
N ASN A 236 20.59 6.80 10.84
CA ASN A 236 20.72 8.01 10.04
C ASN A 236 19.43 8.34 9.27
N GLU A 237 18.73 7.33 8.75
CA GLU A 237 17.40 7.46 8.14
C GLU A 237 16.34 7.96 9.11
N LEU A 238 16.46 7.59 10.39
CA LEU A 238 15.64 8.08 11.50
C LEU A 238 16.07 9.48 12.00
N GLY A 239 17.01 10.15 11.32
CA GLY A 239 17.47 11.50 11.66
C GLY A 239 18.29 11.54 12.95
N THR A 240 19.07 10.49 13.21
CA THR A 240 19.97 10.44 14.35
C THR A 240 21.34 9.91 13.92
N GLN A 241 22.37 10.55 14.41
CA GLN A 241 23.75 10.09 14.27
C GLN A 241 24.24 9.63 15.64
N HIS A 242 24.95 8.49 15.68
CA HIS A 242 25.64 8.08 16.89
C HIS A 242 27.09 8.58 16.80
N SER A 243 27.50 9.39 17.77
CA SER A 243 28.87 9.89 17.85
C SER A 243 29.72 8.88 18.62
N GLY A 244 30.38 7.97 17.92
CA GLY A 244 31.37 7.07 18.49
C GLY A 244 32.19 6.38 17.41
N GLU A 245 33.49 6.16 17.66
CA GLU A 245 34.41 5.40 16.78
C GLU A 245 33.98 3.92 16.58
N GLU A 246 32.91 3.50 17.27
CA GLU A 246 32.38 2.15 17.38
C GLU A 246 31.04 1.94 16.64
N SER A 247 30.45 3.00 16.08
CA SER A 247 29.29 2.90 15.18
C SER A 247 29.75 2.92 13.73
N GLY A 248 29.20 2.00 12.92
CA GLY A 248 29.47 1.96 11.49
C GLY A 248 29.16 3.29 10.77
N ALA A 249 29.81 3.49 9.62
CA ALA A 249 29.58 4.60 8.68
C ALA A 249 28.11 4.94 8.43
N GLU A 250 27.85 6.19 8.05
CA GLU A 250 26.51 6.73 7.76
C GLU A 250 25.72 5.81 6.80
N GLU A 251 24.60 5.27 7.30
CA GLU A 251 23.72 4.36 6.55
C GLU A 251 22.54 5.12 5.93
N GLY A 252 22.47 5.24 4.61
CA GLY A 252 21.37 5.92 3.91
C GLY A 252 21.34 7.43 4.14
N PHE A 253 20.19 8.05 3.92
CA PHE A 253 19.94 9.49 4.13
C PHE A 253 18.77 9.68 5.11
N THR A 254 18.73 10.79 5.83
CA THR A 254 17.61 11.10 6.73
C THR A 254 16.32 11.32 5.96
N PHE A 255 15.29 10.51 6.23
CA PHE A 255 13.96 10.72 5.67
C PHE A 255 13.38 12.06 6.11
N ASP A 256 12.68 12.76 5.21
CA ASP A 256 12.16 14.11 5.46
C ASP A 256 11.25 14.18 6.70
N TYR A 257 10.48 13.12 6.95
CA TYR A 257 9.64 13.02 8.14
C TYR A 257 10.45 13.24 9.43
N PHE A 258 11.58 12.58 9.59
CA PHE A 258 12.35 12.67 10.84
C PHE A 258 13.16 13.96 10.98
N LYS A 259 13.11 14.88 10.01
CA LYS A 259 13.64 16.24 10.15
C LYS A 259 12.74 17.13 11.00
N SER A 260 11.44 16.83 11.05
CA SER A 260 10.42 17.67 11.69
C SER A 260 9.52 16.93 12.67
N PHE A 261 9.52 15.59 12.65
CA PHE A 261 8.64 14.75 13.46
C PHE A 261 9.41 13.84 14.42
N SER A 262 8.74 13.47 15.51
CA SER A 262 9.30 12.58 16.53
C SER A 262 9.42 11.14 16.02
N ARG A 263 10.49 10.46 16.46
CA ARG A 263 10.68 9.02 16.29
C ARG A 263 9.83 8.20 17.28
N ALA A 264 9.23 8.83 18.29
CA ALA A 264 8.46 8.15 19.32
C ALA A 264 7.29 7.38 18.71
N ALA A 265 7.08 6.16 19.18
CA ALA A 265 6.17 5.20 18.55
C ALA A 265 5.15 4.56 19.50
N GLY A 266 5.02 5.08 20.73
CA GLY A 266 4.23 4.41 21.77
C GLY A 266 4.81 3.05 22.24
N GLY A 267 6.02 2.70 21.80
CA GLY A 267 6.74 1.48 22.12
C GLY A 267 8.16 1.47 21.53
N GLU A 268 8.95 0.45 21.84
CA GLU A 268 10.31 0.30 21.33
C GLU A 268 10.37 -0.50 20.01
N TYR A 269 11.22 -0.08 19.06
CA TYR A 269 11.40 -0.78 17.79
C TYR A 269 12.84 -0.79 17.30
N TRP A 270 13.21 -1.86 16.60
CA TRP A 270 14.55 -2.07 16.07
C TRP A 270 14.90 -1.10 14.94
N SER A 271 16.14 -0.61 14.96
CA SER A 271 16.82 -0.09 13.77
C SER A 271 17.61 -1.21 13.09
N ARG A 272 17.93 -1.05 11.80
CA ARG A 272 18.87 -1.97 11.15
C ARG A 272 20.33 -1.79 11.61
N THR A 273 20.68 -0.62 12.14
CA THR A 273 22.06 -0.24 12.47
C THR A 273 22.58 -1.04 13.68
N ASN A 274 23.79 -1.60 13.54
CA ASN A 274 24.45 -2.36 14.60
C ASN A 274 25.44 -1.50 15.39
N TYR A 275 25.68 -1.88 16.64
CA TYR A 275 26.68 -1.29 17.53
C TYR A 275 27.63 -2.37 18.01
N VAL A 276 28.93 -2.08 18.08
CA VAL A 276 29.89 -3.02 18.65
C VAL A 276 30.64 -2.34 19.77
N ARG A 277 30.52 -2.88 20.98
CA ARG A 277 31.26 -2.37 22.13
C ARG A 277 32.57 -3.13 22.28
N LYS A 278 33.70 -2.42 22.28
CA LYS A 278 35.00 -3.02 22.60
C LYS A 278 35.13 -3.23 24.12
N SER A 279 35.51 -4.44 24.53
CA SER A 279 36.10 -4.69 25.84
C SER A 279 37.57 -5.13 25.67
N SER A 280 38.35 -5.10 26.76
CA SER A 280 39.78 -5.44 26.75
C SER A 280 40.10 -6.86 26.27
N SER A 281 39.12 -7.75 26.20
CA SER A 281 39.29 -9.18 25.86
C SER A 281 38.23 -9.76 24.92
N SER A 282 37.22 -8.99 24.53
CA SER A 282 36.15 -9.41 23.60
C SER A 282 35.42 -8.21 22.98
N ALA A 283 34.87 -8.40 21.79
CA ALA A 283 33.86 -7.49 21.25
C ALA A 283 32.47 -8.10 21.50
N ILE A 284 31.51 -7.26 21.89
CA ILE A 284 30.09 -7.67 22.05
C ILE A 284 29.26 -6.88 21.03
N GLY A 285 28.48 -7.58 20.23
CA GLY A 285 27.57 -7.00 19.25
C GLY A 285 26.23 -6.64 19.89
N TYR A 286 25.75 -5.44 19.59
CA TYR A 286 24.46 -4.90 19.98
C TYR A 286 23.73 -4.40 18.73
N THR A 287 22.44 -4.16 18.85
CA THR A 287 21.67 -3.46 17.82
C THR A 287 21.03 -2.22 18.43
N PHE A 288 21.00 -1.14 17.66
CA PHE A 288 20.29 0.06 18.05
C PHE A 288 18.78 -0.11 17.91
N TYR A 289 18.05 0.48 18.84
CA TYR A 289 16.61 0.56 18.80
C TYR A 289 16.17 1.96 19.22
N ILE A 290 14.95 2.31 18.84
CA ILE A 290 14.28 3.51 19.30
C ILE A 290 13.37 3.13 20.46
N ASP A 291 13.53 3.79 21.61
CA ASP A 291 12.68 3.56 22.78
C ASP A 291 11.31 4.27 22.64
N GLY A 292 10.40 4.02 23.58
CA GLY A 292 9.06 4.61 23.57
C GLY A 292 9.03 6.15 23.65
N THR A 293 10.14 6.79 24.01
CA THR A 293 10.30 8.26 24.05
C THR A 293 10.91 8.82 22.76
N GLY A 294 11.30 7.97 21.81
CA GLY A 294 12.02 8.36 20.60
C GLY A 294 13.54 8.48 20.79
N GLY A 295 14.05 8.06 21.95
CA GLY A 295 15.46 8.02 22.30
C GLY A 295 16.18 6.86 21.62
N VAL A 296 17.45 7.05 21.32
CA VAL A 296 18.31 6.00 20.74
C VAL A 296 18.97 5.23 21.85
N GLN A 297 18.77 3.92 21.85
CA GLN A 297 19.34 3.00 22.82
C GLN A 297 19.97 1.81 22.08
N TYR A 298 20.81 1.04 22.75
CA TYR A 298 21.34 -0.21 22.22
C TYR A 298 21.08 -1.33 23.22
N LYS A 299 20.80 -2.53 22.73
CA LYS A 299 20.63 -3.70 23.59
C LYS A 299 21.05 -4.97 22.89
N ALA A 300 21.23 -6.03 23.66
CA ALA A 300 21.74 -7.28 23.13
C ALA A 300 20.77 -7.76 22.04
N PRO A 301 21.29 -8.23 20.90
CA PRO A 301 20.46 -8.48 19.74
C PRO A 301 19.44 -9.57 20.08
N ASN A 302 19.77 -10.52 20.96
CA ASN A 302 18.89 -11.62 21.38
C ASN A 302 17.68 -11.19 22.22
N GLN A 303 17.54 -9.89 22.51
CA GLN A 303 16.38 -9.33 23.19
C GLN A 303 15.23 -9.06 22.23
N GLN A 304 14.04 -8.80 22.79
CA GLN A 304 12.83 -8.53 22.04
C GLN A 304 12.66 -7.01 21.85
N SER A 305 12.40 -6.54 20.63
CA SER A 305 11.80 -5.21 20.34
C SER A 305 10.80 -5.33 19.19
N GLY A 306 9.95 -4.31 19.02
CA GLY A 306 9.04 -4.22 17.88
C GLY A 306 9.77 -4.01 16.55
N PHE A 307 9.02 -4.19 15.46
CA PHE A 307 9.46 -3.89 14.10
C PHE A 307 8.54 -2.83 13.49
N ARG A 308 9.14 -1.87 12.79
CA ARG A 308 8.42 -0.87 12.00
C ARG A 308 9.10 -0.79 10.63
N PRO A 309 8.78 -1.74 9.73
CA PRO A 309 9.38 -1.75 8.42
C PRO A 309 8.90 -0.56 7.59
N VAL A 310 9.80 -0.12 6.72
CA VAL A 310 9.56 0.81 5.63
C VAL A 310 9.32 -0.01 4.37
N VAL A 311 8.31 0.38 3.60
CA VAL A 311 8.02 -0.12 2.26
C VAL A 311 8.06 1.05 1.28
N SER A 312 8.11 0.76 -0.02
CA SER A 312 7.97 1.80 -1.04
C SER A 312 6.93 1.43 -2.10
N ILE A 313 6.23 2.45 -2.61
CA ILE A 313 5.22 2.36 -3.66
C ILE A 313 5.50 3.40 -4.76
N PRO A 314 5.03 3.20 -6.00
CA PRO A 314 5.17 4.17 -7.09
C PRO A 314 4.55 5.52 -6.76
N LEU A 315 5.14 6.60 -7.27
CA LEU A 315 4.52 7.94 -7.19
C LEU A 315 3.19 8.04 -7.94
N THR A 316 2.94 7.13 -8.89
CA THR A 316 1.69 7.04 -9.64
C THR A 316 0.57 6.33 -8.89
N THR A 317 0.83 5.81 -7.68
CA THR A 317 -0.21 5.22 -6.85
C THR A 317 -1.28 6.27 -6.54
N LEU A 318 -2.53 5.92 -6.78
CA LEU A 318 -3.68 6.78 -6.53
C LEU A 318 -4.29 6.47 -5.15
N VAL A 319 -4.69 7.53 -4.46
CA VAL A 319 -5.46 7.47 -3.22
C VAL A 319 -6.76 8.24 -3.38
N TYR A 320 -7.78 7.96 -2.56
CA TYR A 320 -8.97 8.80 -2.54
C TYR A 320 -8.63 10.24 -2.13
N GLY A 321 -9.35 11.23 -2.65
CA GLY A 321 -9.05 12.65 -2.42
C GLY A 321 -9.29 13.11 -0.97
N ALA A 322 -10.06 12.36 -0.18
CA ALA A 322 -10.35 12.64 1.22
C ALA A 322 -9.89 11.48 2.12
N PRO A 323 -9.38 11.76 3.33
CA PRO A 323 -9.03 10.72 4.29
C PRO A 323 -10.29 10.04 4.84
N ASN A 324 -10.14 8.77 5.23
CA ASN A 324 -11.16 7.99 5.92
C ASN A 324 -11.33 8.44 7.38
N ALA A 325 -12.21 7.77 8.12
CA ALA A 325 -12.52 8.10 9.52
C ALA A 325 -11.32 8.02 10.48
N SER A 326 -10.28 7.27 10.13
CA SER A 326 -9.03 7.18 10.91
C SER A 326 -8.01 8.29 10.57
N GLY A 327 -8.33 9.17 9.62
CA GLY A 327 -7.43 10.20 9.12
C GLY A 327 -6.43 9.70 8.07
N ALA A 328 -6.57 8.46 7.61
CA ALA A 328 -5.71 7.88 6.56
C ALA A 328 -6.37 7.90 5.19
N TYR A 329 -5.57 8.04 4.14
CA TYR A 329 -6.01 7.99 2.76
C TYR A 329 -6.05 6.53 2.29
N ASP A 330 -7.22 6.06 1.88
CA ASP A 330 -7.38 4.72 1.32
C ASP A 330 -6.86 4.68 -0.12
N LEU A 331 -6.26 3.54 -0.50
CA LEU A 331 -5.83 3.33 -1.88
C LEU A 331 -7.02 3.31 -2.84
N TYR A 332 -6.86 3.97 -3.98
CA TYR A 332 -7.80 3.92 -5.09
C TYR A 332 -7.48 2.69 -5.95
N LYS A 333 -8.46 1.80 -6.13
CA LYS A 333 -8.34 0.53 -6.88
C LYS A 333 -8.87 0.65 -8.30
#